data_AF-V7BJJ8-F1
#
_entry.id   AF-V7BJJ8-F1
#
_cell.length_a   1.000
_cell.length_b   1.000
_cell.length_c   1.000
_cell.angle_alpha   90.00
_cell.angle_beta   90.00
_cell.angle_gamma   90.00
#
_symmetry.space_group_name_H-M   'P 1'
#
loop_
_entity.id
_entity.type
_entity.pdbx_description
1 polymer ?
#
loop_
_entity_poly.entity_id
_entity_poly.type
_entity_poly.pdbx_seq_one_letter_code
_entity_poly.pdbx_strand_id
1 'polypeptide(L)' 'MDSKNVVAFRVVTFCLCLAAANSVDFSYPAVFNFGDSNSDTGELAAAMGFLVSPPNGQNYFLTPSGRFCDGRLIVDFL' A
#
# COMPACT_ATOMS: atom_id res chain seq x y z
N MET A 1 -36.46 26.26 5.20
CA MET A 1 -36.38 25.03 4.39
C MET A 1 -36.50 23.85 5.34
N ASP A 2 -37.28 22.83 4.97
CA ASP A 2 -37.45 21.62 5.77
C ASP A 2 -36.11 20.86 5.92
N SER A 3 -35.87 20.18 7.04
CA SER A 3 -34.56 19.57 7.36
C SER A 3 -34.13 18.52 6.33
N LYS A 4 -35.11 17.80 5.78
CA LYS A 4 -34.94 16.83 4.68
C LYS A 4 -34.36 17.48 3.43
N ASN A 5 -34.81 18.69 3.12
CA ASN A 5 -34.36 19.44 1.94
C ASN A 5 -32.93 19.95 2.12
N VAL A 6 -32.53 20.30 3.35
CA VAL A 6 -31.16 20.71 3.68
C VAL A 6 -30.19 19.52 3.57
N VAL A 7 -30.58 18.33 4.06
CA VAL A 7 -29.77 17.10 3.91
C VAL A 7 -29.63 16.73 2.43
N ALA A 8 -30.73 16.72 1.69
CA ALA A 8 -30.72 16.43 0.25
C ALA A 8 -29.79 17.39 -0.51
N PHE A 9 -29.88 18.69 -0.21
CA PHE A 9 -29.01 19.71 -0.82
C PHE A 9 -27.52 19.47 -0.53
N ARG A 10 -27.17 19.08 0.71
CA ARG A 10 -25.78 18.75 1.08
C ARG A 10 -25.26 17.51 0.34
N VAL A 11 -26.07 16.46 0.23
CA VAL A 11 -25.70 15.24 -0.50
C VAL A 11 -25.48 15.55 -1.98
N VAL A 12 -26.40 16.27 -2.61
CA VAL A 12 -26.29 16.67 -4.02
C VAL A 12 -25.03 17.51 -4.26
N THR A 13 -24.77 18.48 -3.39
CA THR A 13 -23.57 19.33 -3.48
C THR A 13 -22.30 18.48 -3.33
N PHE A 14 -22.26 17.56 -2.37
CA PHE A 14 -21.12 16.65 -2.18
C PHE A 14 -20.89 15.76 -3.41
N CYS A 15 -21.93 15.17 -3.98
CA CYS A 15 -21.84 14.37 -5.20
C CYS A 15 -21.32 15.18 -6.39
N LEU A 16 -21.79 16.42 -6.56
CA LEU A 16 -21.30 17.33 -7.60
C LEU A 16 -19.82 17.69 -7.38
N CYS A 17 -19.41 17.96 -6.14
CA CYS A 17 -18.00 18.20 -5.82
C CYS A 17 -17.12 16.97 -6.10
N LEU A 18 -17.62 15.77 -5.82
CA LEU A 18 -16.90 14.51 -6.08
C LEU A 18 -16.75 14.25 -7.58
N ALA A 19 -17.80 14.52 -8.37
CA ALA A 19 -17.77 14.37 -9.82
C ALA A 19 -16.89 15.43 -10.53
N ALA A 20 -16.77 16.63 -9.94
CA ALA A 20 -15.91 17.69 -10.43
C ALA A 20 -14.46 17.61 -9.92
N ALA A 21 -14.17 16.68 -9.01
CA ALA A 21 -12.81 16.47 -8.52
C ALA A 21 -11.94 15.93 -9.65
N ASN A 22 -10.81 16.59 -9.90
CA ASN A 22 -9.78 16.05 -10.78
C ASN A 22 -8.95 15.05 -9.99
N SER A 23 -8.80 13.83 -10.50
CA SER A 23 -7.79 12.91 -9.98
C SER A 23 -6.41 13.40 -10.39
N VAL A 24 -5.46 13.42 -9.46
CA VAL A 24 -4.05 13.52 -9.82
C VAL A 24 -3.65 12.18 -10.43
N ASP A 25 -3.21 12.20 -11.68
CA ASP A 25 -2.63 11.03 -12.32
C ASP A 25 -1.19 10.85 -11.81
N PHE A 26 -1.00 9.93 -10.86
CA PHE A 26 0.32 9.58 -10.35
C PHE A 26 0.97 8.55 -11.29
N SER A 27 1.50 9.03 -12.42
CA SER A 27 2.25 8.21 -13.37
C SER A 27 3.72 8.10 -12.95
N TYR A 28 3.97 7.42 -11.83
CA TYR A 28 5.32 7.07 -11.40
C TYR A 28 5.63 5.63 -11.81
N PRO A 29 6.49 5.39 -12.81
CA PRO A 29 6.76 4.04 -13.31
C PRO A 29 7.57 3.18 -12.33
N ALA A 30 8.15 3.79 -11.28
CA ALA A 30 8.98 3.13 -10.30
C ALA A 30 8.94 3.84 -8.95
N VAL A 31 9.18 3.07 -7.88
CA VAL A 31 9.38 3.54 -6.51
C VAL A 31 10.75 3.07 -6.06
N PHE A 32 11.55 3.99 -5.52
CA PHE A 32 12.82 3.66 -4.85
C PHE A 32 12.59 3.76 -3.35
N ASN A 33 12.66 2.62 -2.67
CA ASN A 33 12.53 2.53 -1.22
C ASN A 33 13.90 2.33 -0.58
N PHE A 34 14.19 3.09 0.47
CA PHE A 34 15.39 2.94 1.30
C PHE A 34 14.96 2.72 2.73
N GLY A 35 15.61 1.79 3.43
CA GLY A 35 15.25 1.53 4.81
C GLY A 35 15.97 0.32 5.40
N ASP A 36 15.25 -0.33 6.30
CA ASP A 36 15.70 -1.52 7.03
C ASP A 36 14.80 -2.73 6.70
N SER A 37 14.87 -3.74 7.56
CA SER A 37 14.10 -4.99 7.48
C SER A 37 12.59 -4.80 7.27
N ASN A 38 12.00 -3.69 7.72
CA ASN A 38 10.56 -3.42 7.57
C ASN A 38 10.17 -3.05 6.14
N SER A 39 11.16 -2.85 5.27
CA SER A 39 10.99 -2.43 3.88
C SER A 39 11.79 -3.28 2.89
N ASP A 40 12.66 -4.15 3.40
CA ASP A 40 13.48 -5.08 2.63
C ASP A 40 12.64 -6.24 2.07
N THR A 41 12.44 -6.24 0.76
CA THR A 41 11.70 -7.29 0.03
C THR A 41 12.53 -8.55 -0.27
N GLY A 42 13.75 -8.66 0.27
CA GLY A 42 14.67 -9.78 0.07
C GLY A 42 16.05 -9.38 -0.47
N GLU A 43 16.36 -8.08 -0.55
CA GLU A 43 17.63 -7.53 -1.01
C GLU A 43 18.80 -8.01 -0.14
N LEU A 44 18.68 -7.96 1.20
CA LEU A 44 19.77 -8.39 2.09
C LEU A 44 20.06 -9.90 1.97
N ALA A 45 19.01 -10.70 1.77
CA ALA A 45 19.13 -12.13 1.53
C ALA A 45 19.77 -12.41 0.15
N ALA A 46 19.36 -11.69 -0.90
CA ALA A 46 19.93 -11.82 -2.24
C ALA A 46 21.40 -11.37 -2.30
N ALA A 47 21.78 -10.36 -1.52
CA ALA A 47 23.15 -9.88 -1.39
C ALA A 47 24.04 -10.80 -0.54
N MET A 48 23.52 -11.95 -0.06
CA MET A 48 24.24 -12.89 0.81
C MET A 48 24.71 -12.26 2.13
N GLY A 49 24.10 -11.15 2.56
CA GLY A 49 24.47 -10.45 3.79
C GLY A 49 23.89 -11.12 5.04
N PHE A 50 22.66 -11.64 4.93
CA PHE A 50 22.01 -12.37 6.02
C PHE A 50 21.05 -13.42 5.45
N LEU A 51 21.15 -14.66 5.93
CA LEU A 51 20.20 -15.71 5.58
C LEU A 51 18.93 -15.58 6.41
N VAL A 52 17.84 -15.21 5.75
CA VAL A 52 16.52 -15.18 6.37
C VAL A 52 15.91 -16.59 6.31
N SER A 53 16.02 -17.30 7.42
CA SER A 53 15.50 -18.66 7.58
C SER A 53 13.97 -18.69 7.71
N PRO A 54 13.34 -19.85 7.42
CA PRO A 54 11.97 -20.12 7.86
C PRO A 54 11.70 -19.71 9.32
N PRO A 55 10.49 -19.22 9.65
CA PRO A 55 9.24 -19.35 8.88
C PRO A 55 8.97 -18.23 7.86
N ASN A 56 9.84 -17.23 7.72
CA ASN A 56 9.51 -16.02 6.98
C ASN A 56 9.20 -16.27 5.48
N GLY A 57 7.97 -15.96 5.09
CA GLY A 57 7.44 -16.11 3.73
C GLY A 57 6.60 -17.37 3.55
N GLN A 58 6.62 -18.32 4.49
CA GLN A 58 5.87 -19.57 4.40
C GLN A 58 4.36 -19.41 4.48
N ASN A 59 3.83 -18.42 5.21
CA ASN A 59 2.39 -18.23 5.32
C ASN A 59 1.80 -17.50 4.10
N TYR A 60 2.42 -16.41 3.64
CA TYR A 60 1.87 -15.63 2.53
C TYR A 60 2.41 -16.04 1.15
N PHE A 61 3.71 -16.24 1.01
CA PHE A 61 4.35 -16.59 -0.27
C PHE A 61 4.53 -18.10 -0.47
N LEU A 62 4.20 -18.90 0.54
CA LEU A 62 4.32 -20.37 0.57
C LEU A 62 5.74 -20.90 0.35
N THR A 63 6.73 -20.02 0.38
CA THR A 63 8.15 -20.29 0.18
C THR A 63 8.97 -19.23 0.92
N PRO A 64 10.24 -19.52 1.31
CA PRO A 64 11.09 -18.49 1.89
C PRO A 64 11.21 -17.28 0.96
N SER A 65 10.75 -16.11 1.41
CA SER A 65 10.66 -14.91 0.57
C SER A 65 11.90 -14.01 0.68
N GLY A 66 12.81 -14.30 1.62
CA GLY A 66 13.93 -13.42 1.95
C GLY A 66 13.55 -12.20 2.78
N ARG A 67 12.26 -12.03 3.11
CA ARG A 67 11.74 -10.89 3.88
C ARG A 67 11.79 -11.16 5.37
N PHE A 68 11.93 -10.12 6.19
CA PHE A 68 11.91 -10.25 7.65
C PHE A 68 10.49 -10.40 8.26
N CYS A 69 9.52 -10.85 7.46
CA CYS A 69 8.17 -11.12 7.89
C CYS A 69 7.57 -12.28 7.09
N ASP A 70 6.41 -12.75 7.55
CA ASP A 70 5.69 -13.86 6.93
C ASP A 70 4.59 -13.42 5.95
N GLY A 71 4.66 -12.16 5.49
CA GLY A 71 3.61 -11.48 4.77
C GLY A 71 4.09 -10.37 3.85
N ARG A 72 3.16 -9.49 3.47
CA ARG A 72 3.47 -8.26 2.74
C ARG A 72 4.03 -7.18 3.67
N LEU A 73 4.92 -6.38 3.13
CA LEU A 73 5.44 -5.16 3.75
C LEU A 73 4.55 -3.98 3.38
N ILE A 74 4.70 -2.86 4.09
CA ILE A 74 3.94 -1.64 3.79
C ILE A 74 4.18 -1.15 2.36
N VAL A 75 5.38 -1.37 1.83
CA VAL A 75 5.78 -0.99 0.46
C VAL A 75 5.08 -1.79 -0.63
N ASP A 76 4.48 -2.96 -0.34
CA ASP A 76 3.69 -3.70 -1.34
C ASP A 76 2.27 -3.12 -1.55
N PHE A 77 1.89 -2.10 -0.77
CA PHE A 77 0.58 -1.45 -0.85
C PHE A 77 0.63 -0.03 -1.43
N LEU A 78 1.82 0.42 -1.83
CA LEU A 78 2.03 1.67 -2.56
C LEU A 78 1.62 1.50 -4.02
#